data_AF-A0A9Q3PZK3-F1
#
_entry.id   AF-A0A9Q3PZK3-F1
#
_cell.length_a   1.000
_cell.length_b   1.000
_cell.length_c   1.000
_cell.angle_alpha   90.00
_cell.angle_beta   90.00
_cell.angle_gamma   90.00
#
_symmetry.space_group_name_H-M   'P 1'
#
loop_
_entity.id
_entity.type
_entity.pdbx_description
1 polymer ?
#
loop_
_entity_poly.entity_id
_entity_poly.type
_entity_poly.pdbx_seq_one_letter_code
_entity_poly.pdbx_strand_id
1 'polypeptide(L)'
;MSDKNKEIKDSNNIPILDGLNYSEWYRRTRIYLRSKDLLDICLRKVPADATPAVVNKWNKSSSEAISFISSKIDPSVFIEVMDDETMEDANLLWERINEKNASKTAINQGRVVMDWVAITYKGNLDDFIKRCRKALVDLASVNIKIPPDVLSYMILGKLCDHTSIYHLADSLAMTTEATENPTVTLNRLQNYA
;
A
#
# COMPACT_ATOMS: atom_id res chain seq x y z
N MET A 1 -13.03 25.37 -24.74
CA MET A 1 -11.83 24.99 -23.96
C MET A 1 -11.01 24.08 -24.86
N SER A 2 -9.74 24.40 -25.15
CA SER A 2 -8.92 23.55 -26.02
C SER A 2 -8.66 22.19 -25.38
N ASP A 3 -8.47 21.15 -26.19
CA ASP A 3 -8.19 19.80 -25.72
C ASP A 3 -6.99 19.75 -24.77
N LYS A 4 -5.96 20.57 -25.00
CA LYS A 4 -4.81 20.75 -24.10
C LYS A 4 -5.19 21.19 -22.68
N ASN A 5 -6.15 22.10 -22.52
CA ASN A 5 -6.58 22.56 -21.20
C ASN A 5 -7.42 21.51 -20.45
N LYS A 6 -8.04 20.57 -21.18
CA LYS A 6 -8.75 19.43 -20.59
C LYS A 6 -7.77 18.34 -20.14
N GLU A 7 -6.75 18.05 -20.96
CA GLU A 7 -5.68 17.09 -20.65
C GLU A 7 -4.84 17.47 -19.42
N ILE A 8 -4.53 18.76 -19.25
CA ILE A 8 -3.84 19.27 -18.06
C ILE A 8 -4.72 19.07 -16.81
N LYS A 9 -6.03 19.21 -16.95
CA LYS A 9 -6.99 19.06 -15.84
C LYS A 9 -7.17 17.60 -15.42
N ASP A 10 -7.19 16.68 -16.39
CA ASP A 10 -7.36 15.24 -16.14
C ASP A 10 -6.09 14.57 -15.58
N SER A 11 -4.90 15.06 -15.94
CA SER A 11 -3.61 14.57 -15.40
C SER A 11 -3.21 15.20 -14.06
N ASN A 12 -3.77 16.35 -13.68
CA ASN A 12 -3.46 17.02 -12.41
C ASN A 12 -3.94 16.27 -11.16
N ASN A 13 -4.92 15.37 -11.30
CA ASN A 13 -5.47 14.60 -10.19
C ASN A 13 -4.71 13.30 -9.89
N ILE A 14 -3.58 13.06 -10.57
CA ILE A 14 -2.74 11.87 -10.36
C ILE A 14 -1.59 12.28 -9.43
N PRO A 15 -1.46 11.64 -8.24
CA PRO A 15 -0.40 11.98 -7.29
C PRO A 15 0.97 11.65 -7.87
N ILE A 16 2.03 12.20 -7.26
CA ILE A 16 3.41 11.78 -7.53
C ILE A 16 3.66 10.49 -6.74
N LEU A 17 4.15 9.43 -7.39
CA LEU A 17 4.47 8.17 -6.72
C LEU A 17 5.67 8.37 -5.77
N ASP A 18 5.44 8.09 -4.48
CA ASP A 18 6.44 8.25 -3.40
C ASP A 18 6.79 6.94 -2.67
N GLY A 19 6.29 5.82 -3.20
CA GLY A 19 6.44 4.49 -2.59
C GLY A 19 5.45 4.19 -1.45
N LEU A 20 4.72 5.17 -0.91
CA LEU A 20 3.69 4.98 0.10
C LEU A 20 2.28 5.00 -0.51
N ASN A 21 2.10 5.74 -1.60
CA ASN A 21 0.81 5.94 -2.24
C ASN A 21 0.56 5.06 -3.49
N TYR A 22 1.37 4.01 -3.72
CA TYR A 22 1.36 3.19 -4.94
C TYR A 22 -0.05 2.72 -5.34
N SER A 23 -0.86 2.28 -4.37
CA SER A 23 -2.23 1.82 -4.61
C SER A 23 -3.13 2.89 -5.27
N GLU A 24 -3.02 4.15 -4.85
CA GLU A 24 -3.79 5.24 -5.43
C GLU A 24 -3.20 5.66 -6.78
N TRP A 25 -1.88 5.86 -6.82
CA TRP A 25 -1.15 6.21 -8.02
C TRP A 25 -1.44 5.23 -9.16
N TYR A 26 -1.29 3.92 -8.91
CA TYR A 26 -1.48 2.86 -9.89
C TYR A 26 -2.86 2.91 -10.53
N ARG A 27 -3.92 3.06 -9.71
CA ARG A 27 -5.30 3.10 -10.21
C ARG A 27 -5.54 4.32 -11.11
N ARG A 28 -5.11 5.50 -10.67
CA ARG A 28 -5.33 6.75 -11.40
C ARG A 28 -4.49 6.82 -12.68
N THR A 29 -3.22 6.45 -12.62
CA THR A 29 -2.32 6.34 -13.77
C THR A 29 -2.86 5.36 -14.81
N ARG A 30 -3.33 4.18 -14.38
CA ARG A 30 -3.92 3.18 -15.29
C ARG A 30 -5.18 3.69 -16.01
N ILE A 31 -6.04 4.45 -15.31
CA ILE A 31 -7.22 5.08 -15.92
C ILE A 31 -6.79 6.11 -16.97
N TYR A 32 -5.81 6.95 -16.65
CA TYR A 32 -5.28 7.96 -17.57
C TYR A 32 -4.67 7.33 -18.81
N LEU A 33 -3.76 6.37 -18.65
CA LEU A 33 -3.13 5.67 -19.78
C LEU A 33 -4.16 4.99 -20.69
N ARG A 34 -5.23 4.43 -20.10
CA ARG A 34 -6.35 3.86 -20.89
C ARG A 34 -7.08 4.92 -21.68
N SER A 35 -7.34 6.09 -21.10
CA SER A 35 -8.02 7.19 -21.80
C SER A 35 -7.20 7.77 -22.97
N LYS A 36 -5.90 7.45 -23.03
CA LYS A 36 -4.97 7.87 -24.07
C LYS A 36 -4.57 6.75 -25.04
N ASP A 37 -5.19 5.58 -24.93
CA ASP A 37 -4.82 4.37 -25.69
C ASP A 37 -3.35 3.96 -25.51
N LEU A 38 -2.71 4.36 -24.40
CA LEU A 38 -1.32 4.05 -24.08
C LEU A 38 -1.18 2.83 -23.15
N LEU A 39 -2.27 2.41 -22.51
CA LEU A 39 -2.21 1.34 -21.49
C LEU A 39 -1.67 0.02 -22.05
N ASP A 40 -2.08 -0.37 -23.27
CA ASP A 40 -1.65 -1.65 -23.86
C ASP A 40 -0.14 -1.68 -24.12
N ILE A 41 0.49 -0.53 -24.39
CA ILE A 41 1.94 -0.38 -24.57
C ILE A 41 2.70 -0.65 -23.26
N CYS A 42 2.08 -0.33 -22.11
CA CYS A 42 2.67 -0.58 -20.79
C CYS A 42 2.48 -2.03 -20.31
N LEU A 43 1.48 -2.74 -20.86
CA LEU A 43 1.08 -4.07 -20.37
C LEU A 43 1.54 -5.23 -21.25
N ARG A 44 2.08 -4.95 -22.44
CA ARG A 44 2.46 -5.96 -23.42
C ARG A 44 3.77 -5.57 -24.08
N LYS A 45 4.45 -6.55 -24.65
CA LYS A 45 5.60 -6.33 -25.55
C LYS A 45 5.10 -6.13 -26.97
N VAL A 46 5.89 -5.41 -27.77
CA VAL A 46 5.66 -5.33 -29.20
C VAL A 46 5.67 -6.75 -29.80
N PRO A 47 4.72 -7.10 -30.69
CA PRO A 47 4.72 -8.42 -31.33
C PRO A 47 6.02 -8.66 -32.10
N ALA A 48 6.58 -9.88 -32.01
CA ALA A 48 7.86 -10.21 -32.64
C ALA A 48 7.80 -10.17 -34.18
N ASP A 49 6.62 -10.36 -34.75
CA ASP A 49 6.30 -10.32 -36.18
C ASP A 49 5.71 -8.97 -36.63
N ALA A 50 5.79 -7.94 -35.79
CA ALA A 50 5.29 -6.61 -36.12
C ALA A 50 6.00 -6.01 -37.34
N THR A 51 5.22 -5.39 -38.22
CA THR A 51 5.79 -4.64 -39.35
C THR A 51 6.54 -3.40 -38.86
N PRO A 52 7.51 -2.86 -39.63
CA PRO A 52 8.22 -1.64 -39.24
C PRO A 52 7.31 -0.44 -38.93
N ALA A 53 6.17 -0.34 -39.61
CA ALA A 53 5.18 0.70 -39.34
C ALA A 53 4.51 0.53 -37.96
N VAL A 54 4.24 -0.71 -37.54
CA VAL A 54 3.70 -1.02 -36.21
C VAL A 54 4.75 -0.73 -35.13
N VAL A 55 6.00 -1.14 -35.35
CA VAL A 55 7.12 -0.87 -34.41
C VAL A 55 7.32 0.64 -34.23
N ASN A 56 7.34 1.42 -35.30
CA ASN A 56 7.50 2.88 -35.20
C ASN A 56 6.35 3.54 -34.43
N LYS A 57 5.11 3.11 -34.66
CA LYS A 57 3.96 3.59 -33.88
C LYS A 57 4.07 3.18 -32.41
N TRP A 58 4.48 1.94 -32.16
CA TRP A 58 4.69 1.40 -30.81
C TRP A 58 5.73 2.22 -30.04
N ASN A 59 6.89 2.46 -30.63
CA ASN A 59 7.97 3.22 -29.99
C ASN A 59 7.55 4.65 -29.68
N LYS A 60 6.80 5.30 -30.58
CA LYS A 60 6.25 6.64 -30.32
C LYS A 60 5.32 6.63 -29.09
N SER A 61 4.37 5.68 -29.04
CA SER A 61 3.48 5.55 -27.89
C SER A 61 4.22 5.13 -26.62
N SER A 62 5.31 4.36 -26.74
CA SER A 62 6.21 4.02 -25.63
C SER A 62 6.83 5.29 -25.04
N SER A 63 7.43 6.14 -25.88
CA SER A 63 8.02 7.41 -25.43
C SER A 63 6.98 8.34 -24.79
N GLU A 64 5.76 8.40 -25.31
CA GLU A 64 4.66 9.18 -24.72
C GLU A 64 4.27 8.67 -23.33
N ALA A 65 4.16 7.34 -23.17
CA ALA A 65 3.86 6.71 -21.89
C ALA A 65 4.99 6.92 -20.87
N ILE A 66 6.25 6.73 -21.28
CA ILE A 66 7.44 6.94 -20.44
C ILE A 66 7.49 8.39 -19.96
N SER A 67 7.40 9.35 -20.88
CA SER A 67 7.42 10.78 -20.55
C SER A 67 6.35 11.15 -19.51
N PHE A 68 5.13 10.62 -19.69
CA PHE A 68 4.06 10.82 -18.73
C PHE A 68 4.33 10.16 -17.38
N ILE A 69 4.70 8.88 -17.35
CA ILE A 69 4.99 8.14 -16.10
C ILE A 69 6.12 8.81 -15.33
N SER A 70 7.22 9.17 -16.00
CA SER A 70 8.35 9.86 -15.41
C SER A 70 7.96 11.21 -14.77
N SER A 71 6.97 11.91 -15.33
CA SER A 71 6.43 13.15 -14.73
C SER A 71 5.59 12.91 -13.46
N LYS A 72 5.24 11.66 -13.17
CA LYS A 72 4.35 11.24 -12.08
C LYS A 72 5.02 10.32 -11.06
N ILE A 73 6.35 10.23 -11.08
CA ILE A 73 7.13 9.55 -10.05
C ILE A 73 8.09 10.54 -9.39
N ASP A 74 8.38 10.37 -8.11
CA ASP A 74 9.35 11.24 -7.44
C ASP A 74 10.80 10.94 -7.89
N PRO A 75 11.77 11.83 -7.61
CA PRO A 75 13.17 11.61 -8.01
C PRO A 75 13.82 10.33 -7.45
N SER A 76 13.45 9.92 -6.24
CA SER A 76 13.95 8.68 -5.63
C SER A 76 13.42 7.45 -6.37
N VAL A 77 12.13 7.42 -6.70
CA VAL A 77 11.52 6.35 -7.50
C VAL A 77 12.07 6.36 -8.92
N PHE A 78 12.33 7.54 -9.50
CA PHE A 78 12.94 7.67 -10.82
C PHE A 78 14.31 6.98 -10.88
N ILE A 79 15.25 7.35 -9.98
CA ILE A 79 16.59 6.75 -9.92
C ILE A 79 16.53 5.22 -9.76
N GLU A 80 15.50 4.77 -9.06
CA GLU A 80 15.30 3.38 -8.71
C GLU A 80 14.76 2.48 -9.83
N VAL A 81 14.09 3.06 -10.84
CA VAL A 81 13.41 2.29 -11.90
C VAL A 81 13.90 2.64 -13.30
N MET A 82 14.54 3.80 -13.49
CA MET A 82 15.01 4.28 -14.78
C MET A 82 16.45 3.87 -15.06
N ASP A 83 16.69 3.37 -16.27
CA ASP A 83 17.97 3.02 -16.87
C ASP A 83 17.86 3.05 -18.40
N ASP A 84 18.94 2.68 -19.11
CA ASP A 84 19.00 2.74 -20.58
C ASP A 84 17.93 1.87 -21.27
N GLU A 85 17.47 0.79 -20.63
CA GLU A 85 16.43 -0.09 -21.19
C GLU A 85 15.02 0.48 -20.95
N THR A 86 14.73 0.91 -19.73
CA THR A 86 13.41 1.45 -19.35
C THR A 86 13.12 2.85 -19.89
N MET A 87 14.15 3.58 -20.33
CA MET A 87 13.99 4.82 -21.10
C MET A 87 13.44 4.59 -22.52
N GLU A 88 13.54 3.37 -23.04
CA GLU A 88 13.08 3.02 -24.39
C GLU A 88 11.82 2.13 -24.38
N ASP A 89 11.60 1.38 -23.29
CA ASP A 89 10.49 0.42 -23.17
C ASP A 89 9.54 0.74 -22.00
N ALA A 90 8.34 1.25 -22.34
CA ALA A 90 7.30 1.58 -21.38
C ALA A 90 6.73 0.35 -20.66
N ASN A 91 6.73 -0.83 -21.30
CA ASN A 91 6.31 -2.07 -20.66
C ASN A 91 7.32 -2.47 -19.58
N LEU A 92 8.61 -2.39 -19.89
CA LEU A 92 9.67 -2.67 -18.92
C LEU A 92 9.65 -1.70 -17.74
N LEU A 93 9.47 -0.40 -18.02
CA LEU A 93 9.34 0.63 -16.98
C LEU A 93 8.14 0.33 -16.06
N TRP A 94 6.99 0.01 -16.66
CA TRP A 94 5.76 -0.31 -15.92
C TRP A 94 5.94 -1.55 -15.04
N GLU A 95 6.55 -2.62 -15.58
CA GLU A 95 6.87 -3.85 -14.82
C GLU A 95 7.76 -3.54 -13.63
N ARG A 96 8.86 -2.81 -13.84
CA ARG A 96 9.82 -2.50 -12.77
C ARG A 96 9.23 -1.64 -11.66
N ILE A 97 8.40 -0.65 -12.00
CA ILE A 97 7.65 0.13 -11.01
C ILE A 97 6.75 -0.80 -10.20
N ASN A 98 6.00 -1.69 -10.85
CA ASN A 98 5.07 -2.58 -10.16
C ASN A 98 5.81 -3.57 -9.25
N GLU A 99 6.89 -4.19 -9.71
CA GLU A 99 7.69 -5.14 -8.93
C GLU A 99 8.30 -4.48 -7.70
N LYS A 100 8.90 -3.30 -7.88
CA LYS A 100 9.53 -2.58 -6.78
C LYS A 100 8.52 -2.16 -5.73
N ASN A 101 7.37 -1.66 -6.16
CA ASN A 101 6.33 -1.22 -5.23
C ASN A 101 5.57 -2.40 -4.60
N ALA A 102 5.43 -3.53 -5.30
CA ALA A 102 4.95 -4.78 -4.70
C ALA A 102 5.91 -5.27 -3.62
N SER A 103 7.22 -5.24 -3.87
CA SER A 103 8.27 -5.57 -2.89
C SER A 103 8.25 -4.62 -1.69
N LYS A 104 8.22 -3.30 -1.91
CA LYS A 104 8.08 -2.29 -0.84
C LYS A 104 6.78 -2.46 -0.05
N THR A 105 5.68 -2.83 -0.71
CA THR A 105 4.40 -3.13 -0.04
C THR A 105 4.53 -4.34 0.87
N ALA A 106 5.12 -5.45 0.39
CA ALA A 106 5.30 -6.66 1.19
C ALA A 106 6.27 -6.44 2.37
N ILE A 107 7.37 -5.72 2.15
CA ILE A 107 8.34 -5.36 3.21
C ILE A 107 7.67 -4.43 4.23
N ASN A 108 6.92 -3.42 3.78
CA ASN A 108 6.22 -2.50 4.67
C ASN A 108 5.12 -3.23 5.46
N GLN A 109 4.37 -4.12 4.82
CA GLN A 109 3.42 -5.02 5.50
C GLN A 109 4.12 -5.86 6.56
N GLY A 110 5.22 -6.52 6.20
CA GLY A 110 6.03 -7.31 7.11
C GLY A 110 6.51 -6.50 8.31
N ARG A 111 7.01 -5.28 8.09
CA ARG A 111 7.45 -4.37 9.17
C ARG A 111 6.31 -4.02 10.12
N VAL A 112 5.16 -3.61 9.60
CA VAL A 112 4.00 -3.27 10.42
C VAL A 112 3.50 -4.48 11.23
N VAL A 113 3.53 -5.68 10.66
CA VAL A 113 3.21 -6.92 11.40
C VAL A 113 4.24 -7.20 12.49
N MET A 114 5.53 -7.08 12.19
CA MET A 114 6.59 -7.28 13.18
C MET A 114 6.45 -6.31 14.34
N ASP A 115 6.18 -5.03 14.06
CA ASP A 115 5.95 -4.00 15.08
C ASP A 115 4.72 -4.34 15.92
N TRP A 116 3.61 -4.78 15.31
CA TRP A 116 2.42 -5.25 16.02
C TRP A 116 2.71 -6.43 16.95
N VAL A 117 3.39 -7.46 16.44
CA VAL A 117 3.74 -8.67 17.19
C VAL A 117 4.64 -8.31 18.38
N ALA A 118 5.59 -7.40 18.20
CA ALA A 118 6.53 -6.96 19.23
C ALA A 118 5.91 -6.13 20.36
N ILE A 119 4.65 -5.68 20.24
CA ILE A 119 3.95 -5.01 21.35
C ILE A 119 3.80 -5.99 22.52
N THR A 120 4.43 -5.65 23.64
CA THR A 120 4.26 -6.30 24.94
C THR A 120 3.78 -5.32 26.00
N TYR A 121 3.13 -5.84 27.04
CA TYR A 121 2.75 -5.06 28.21
C TYR A 121 3.98 -4.78 29.09
N LYS A 122 4.07 -3.55 29.62
CA LYS A 122 5.23 -3.08 30.38
C LYS A 122 4.84 -2.48 31.74
N GLY A 123 3.72 -2.93 32.31
CA GLY A 123 3.25 -2.46 33.62
C GLY A 123 2.42 -1.17 33.59
N ASN A 124 2.17 -0.59 32.42
CA ASN A 124 1.30 0.58 32.25
C ASN A 124 0.23 0.28 31.20
N LEU A 125 -1.02 0.18 31.64
CA LEU A 125 -2.14 -0.25 30.79
C LEU A 125 -2.54 0.84 29.79
N ASP A 126 -2.49 2.11 30.19
CA ASP A 126 -2.74 3.26 29.31
C ASP A 126 -1.77 3.31 28.11
N ASP A 127 -0.48 3.16 28.37
CA ASP A 127 0.54 3.12 27.33
C ASP A 127 0.34 1.92 26.39
N PHE A 128 0.06 0.74 26.97
CA PHE A 128 -0.23 -0.46 26.19
C PHE A 128 -1.44 -0.27 25.27
N ILE A 129 -2.54 0.28 25.77
CA ILE A 129 -3.75 0.55 25.00
C ILE A 129 -3.45 1.54 23.86
N LYS A 130 -2.72 2.63 24.15
CA LYS A 130 -2.33 3.62 23.14
C LYS A 130 -1.50 3.01 22.02
N ARG A 131 -0.50 2.17 22.36
CA ARG A 131 0.32 1.45 21.38
C ARG A 131 -0.51 0.48 20.54
N CYS A 132 -1.44 -0.25 21.14
CA CYS A 132 -2.35 -1.15 20.41
C CYS A 132 -3.24 -0.37 19.43
N ARG A 133 -3.88 0.73 19.87
CA ARG A 133 -4.72 1.58 19.01
C ARG A 133 -3.92 2.10 17.81
N LYS A 134 -2.70 2.60 18.04
CA LYS A 134 -1.81 3.05 16.97
C LYS A 134 -1.52 1.92 15.97
N ALA A 135 -1.13 0.76 16.45
CA ALA A 135 -0.75 -0.35 15.58
C ALA A 135 -1.93 -0.94 14.78
N LEU A 136 -3.16 -0.89 15.30
CA LEU A 136 -4.36 -1.25 14.53
C LEU A 136 -4.59 -0.31 13.33
N VAL A 137 -4.35 0.99 13.51
CA VAL A 137 -4.39 1.97 12.42
C VAL A 137 -3.28 1.67 11.40
N ASP A 138 -2.07 1.39 11.88
CA ASP A 138 -0.94 1.08 11.02
C ASP A 138 -1.21 -0.21 10.20
N LEU A 139 -1.75 -1.27 10.81
CA LEU A 139 -2.15 -2.52 10.13
C LEU A 139 -3.20 -2.28 9.03
N ALA A 140 -4.21 -1.46 9.34
CA ALA A 140 -5.24 -1.09 8.37
C ALA A 140 -4.64 -0.29 7.19
N SER A 141 -3.67 0.59 7.46
CA SER A 141 -3.02 1.42 6.44
C SER A 141 -2.27 0.61 5.37
N VAL A 142 -1.77 -0.58 5.72
CA VAL A 142 -1.06 -1.49 4.80
C VAL A 142 -1.95 -2.60 4.24
N ASN A 143 -3.27 -2.48 4.42
CA ASN A 143 -4.31 -3.40 3.91
C ASN A 143 -4.10 -4.87 4.37
N ILE A 144 -3.64 -5.06 5.60
CA ILE A 144 -3.57 -6.37 6.23
C ILE A 144 -4.94 -6.69 6.82
N LYS A 145 -5.54 -7.79 6.38
CA LYS A 145 -6.88 -8.21 6.79
C LYS A 145 -6.76 -9.32 7.82
N ILE A 146 -7.00 -8.98 9.09
CA ILE A 146 -7.13 -9.93 10.19
C ILE A 146 -8.56 -9.83 10.71
N PRO A 147 -9.26 -10.95 10.96
CA PRO A 147 -10.60 -10.92 11.56
C PRO A 147 -10.63 -10.09 12.86
N PRO A 148 -11.67 -9.26 13.08
CA PRO A 148 -11.73 -8.37 14.25
C PRO A 148 -11.70 -9.11 15.59
N ASP A 149 -12.36 -10.25 15.69
CA ASP A 149 -12.36 -11.13 16.85
C ASP A 149 -10.96 -11.69 17.13
N VAL A 150 -10.27 -12.16 16.09
CA VAL A 150 -8.88 -12.63 16.20
C VAL A 150 -7.96 -11.51 16.71
N LEU A 151 -8.10 -10.27 16.20
CA LEU A 151 -7.33 -9.13 16.71
C LEU A 151 -7.61 -8.87 18.20
N SER A 152 -8.85 -9.03 18.63
CA SER A 152 -9.25 -8.90 20.05
C SER A 152 -8.51 -9.93 20.92
N TYR A 153 -8.52 -11.20 20.52
CA TYR A 153 -7.78 -12.26 21.23
C TYR A 153 -6.26 -12.04 21.21
N MET A 154 -5.70 -11.53 20.11
CA MET A 154 -4.27 -11.18 20.04
C MET A 154 -3.90 -10.04 21.02
N ILE A 155 -4.78 -9.06 21.23
CA ILE A 155 -4.57 -8.00 22.22
C ILE A 155 -4.57 -8.58 23.63
N LEU A 156 -5.57 -9.40 23.96
CA LEU A 156 -5.68 -10.04 25.28
C LEU A 156 -4.49 -10.98 25.53
N GLY A 157 -4.07 -11.75 24.53
CA GLY A 157 -2.91 -12.65 24.61
C GLY A 157 -1.61 -11.95 25.01
N LYS A 158 -1.42 -10.67 24.62
CA LYS A 158 -0.25 -9.86 25.01
C LYS A 158 -0.21 -9.49 26.50
N LEU A 159 -1.31 -9.71 27.22
CA LEU A 159 -1.43 -9.50 28.67
C LEU A 159 -1.26 -10.81 29.46
N CYS A 160 -1.47 -11.97 28.83
CA CYS A 160 -1.50 -13.27 29.51
C CYS A 160 -0.17 -13.66 30.17
N ASP A 161 0.97 -13.21 29.62
CA ASP A 161 2.29 -13.49 30.19
C ASP A 161 2.61 -12.68 31.47
N HIS A 162 1.70 -11.80 31.89
CA HIS A 162 1.91 -10.88 33.00
C HIS A 162 1.01 -11.22 34.19
N THR A 163 1.61 -11.76 35.25
CA THR A 163 0.92 -12.21 36.47
C THR A 163 0.04 -11.16 37.15
N SER A 164 0.35 -9.86 36.98
CA SER A 164 -0.44 -8.77 37.55
C SER A 164 -1.75 -8.47 36.81
N ILE A 165 -1.90 -8.90 35.56
CA ILE A 165 -3.02 -8.50 34.69
C ILE A 165 -3.66 -9.65 33.89
N TYR A 166 -3.08 -10.86 33.90
CA TYR A 166 -3.62 -12.01 33.15
C TYR A 166 -5.10 -12.30 33.45
N HIS A 167 -5.51 -12.19 34.72
CA HIS A 167 -6.90 -12.42 35.15
C HIS A 167 -7.91 -11.48 34.45
N LEU A 168 -7.49 -10.26 34.10
CA LEU A 168 -8.29 -9.33 33.33
C LEU A 168 -8.44 -9.81 31.88
N ALA A 169 -7.36 -10.31 31.29
CA ALA A 169 -7.37 -10.86 29.94
C ALA A 169 -8.29 -12.08 29.83
N ASP A 170 -8.18 -13.02 30.78
CA ASP A 170 -9.04 -14.21 30.85
C ASP A 170 -10.52 -13.84 30.99
N SER A 171 -10.84 -12.95 31.93
CA SER A 171 -12.21 -12.49 32.17
C SER A 171 -12.85 -11.91 30.89
N LEU A 172 -12.12 -11.05 30.16
CA LEU A 172 -12.62 -10.46 28.93
C LEU A 172 -12.74 -11.49 27.79
N ALA A 173 -11.79 -12.42 27.69
CA ALA A 173 -11.78 -13.45 26.65
C ALA A 173 -13.00 -14.38 26.71
N MET A 174 -13.58 -14.58 27.90
CA MET A 174 -14.78 -15.41 28.09
C MET A 174 -16.09 -14.71 27.68
N THR A 175 -16.04 -13.45 27.28
CA THR A 175 -17.22 -12.68 26.86
C THR A 175 -17.16 -12.36 25.37
N THR A 176 -18.10 -12.90 24.61
CA THR A 176 -18.22 -12.65 23.16
C THR A 176 -18.40 -11.16 22.85
N GLU A 177 -19.12 -10.42 23.69
CA GLU A 177 -19.30 -8.97 23.55
C GLU A 177 -17.97 -8.20 23.69
N ALA A 178 -17.08 -8.59 24.61
CA ALA A 178 -15.82 -7.87 24.79
C ALA A 178 -14.79 -8.19 23.70
N THR A 179 -15.00 -9.26 22.95
CA THR A 179 -14.08 -9.78 21.91
C THR A 179 -14.60 -9.61 20.49
N GLU A 180 -15.77 -8.98 20.31
CA GLU A 180 -16.38 -8.76 19.00
C GLU A 180 -15.46 -7.99 18.03
N ASN A 181 -14.77 -6.98 18.55
CA ASN A 181 -13.81 -6.19 17.76
C ASN A 181 -12.77 -5.52 18.68
N PRO A 182 -11.59 -5.18 18.16
CA PRO A 182 -10.47 -4.76 19.00
C PRO A 182 -10.71 -3.38 19.64
N THR A 183 -11.56 -2.54 19.06
CA THR A 183 -11.94 -1.25 19.66
C THR A 183 -12.75 -1.46 20.94
N VAL A 184 -13.72 -2.38 20.93
CA VAL A 184 -14.49 -2.73 22.13
C VAL A 184 -13.59 -3.33 23.20
N THR A 185 -12.70 -4.28 22.82
CA THR A 185 -11.73 -4.87 23.76
C THR A 185 -10.86 -3.81 24.43
N LEU A 186 -10.27 -2.90 23.65
CA LEU A 186 -9.42 -1.83 24.19
C LEU A 186 -10.19 -0.84 25.06
N ASN A 187 -11.45 -0.55 24.74
CA ASN A 187 -12.31 0.29 25.57
C ASN A 187 -12.67 -0.38 26.90
N ARG A 188 -12.87 -1.71 26.91
CA ARG A 188 -13.08 -2.47 28.14
C ARG A 188 -11.83 -2.43 29.03
N LEU A 189 -10.65 -2.66 28.46
CA LEU A 189 -9.37 -2.56 29.18
C LEU A 189 -9.14 -1.16 29.77
N GLN A 190 -9.57 -0.10 29.07
CA GLN A 190 -9.42 1.29 29.52
C GLN A 190 -10.12 1.57 30.87
N ASN A 191 -11.14 0.79 31.23
CA ASN A 191 -11.83 0.93 32.53
C ASN A 191 -10.98 0.46 33.73
N TYR A 192 -9.86 -0.19 33.47
CA TYR A 192 -8.94 -0.74 34.47
C TYR A 192 -7.57 -0.06 34.45
N ALA A 193 -7.41 0.99 33.62
CA ALA A 193 -6.15 1.71 33.41
C ALA A 193 -5.94 2.83 34.43
#